data_AF-A0A9N8DYM2-F1
#
_entry.id   AF-A0A9N8DYM2-F1
#
_cell.length_a   1.000
_cell.length_b   1.000
_cell.length_c   1.000
_cell.angle_alpha   90.00
_cell.angle_beta   90.00
_cell.angle_gamma   90.00
#
_symmetry.space_group_name_H-M   'P 1'
#
loop_
_entity.id
_entity.type
_entity.pdbx_description
1 polymer ?
#
loop_
_entity_poly.entity_id
_entity_poly.type
_entity_poly.pdbx_seq_one_letter_code
_entity_poly.pdbx_strand_id
1 'polypeptide(L)'
;MRIATSPSFSKWLLSVNSYPLNELRATRHGITCKYVIFEGQYADARFANNQFHCARPMEFAWHIVEKMISQGGCKPLPPDMTGIMDYMYELGLQKSPKWYSTVLSTLYEMLEETQPCERKDIFIECIYGLVREMIMDSSYDFDSNEGQILMDAWHGYCCHWYDYNNKFSFQVLVSMSQSFVDDCIEDLDNLGFLQPHNAVHCGNFM
;
A
#
# COMPACT_ATOMS: atom_id res chain seq x y z
N MET A 1 0.13 -37.70 -0.85
CA MET A 1 0.13 -37.57 0.62
C MET A 1 -1.03 -36.65 1.00
N ARG A 2 -2.02 -37.11 1.77
CA ARG A 2 -3.16 -36.27 2.21
C ARG A 2 -2.72 -35.49 3.44
N ILE A 3 -2.50 -34.19 3.30
CA ILE A 3 -2.32 -33.31 4.47
C ILE A 3 -3.73 -33.02 4.97
N ALA A 4 -4.08 -33.53 6.14
CA ALA A 4 -5.35 -33.21 6.78
C ALA A 4 -5.31 -31.74 7.21
N THR A 5 -6.30 -30.96 6.81
CA THR A 5 -6.44 -29.56 7.25
C THR A 5 -6.81 -29.52 8.73
N SER A 6 -6.24 -28.58 9.48
CA SER A 6 -6.57 -28.40 10.90
C SER A 6 -8.07 -28.11 11.09
N PRO A 7 -8.74 -28.64 12.12
CA PRO A 7 -10.13 -28.28 12.46
C PRO A 7 -10.34 -26.77 12.63
N SER A 8 -9.33 -26.05 13.15
CA SER A 8 -9.36 -24.59 13.28
C SER A 8 -9.40 -23.90 11.92
N PHE A 9 -8.63 -24.41 10.97
CA PHE A 9 -8.54 -23.88 9.61
C PHE A 9 -9.82 -24.15 8.81
N SER A 10 -10.42 -25.33 8.98
CA SER A 10 -11.73 -25.63 8.39
C SER A 10 -12.83 -24.69 8.90
N LYS A 11 -12.82 -24.34 10.20
CA LYS A 11 -13.74 -23.35 10.77
C LYS A 11 -13.47 -21.95 10.21
N TRP A 12 -12.20 -21.56 10.08
CA TRP A 12 -11.81 -20.30 9.47
C TRP A 12 -12.24 -20.22 7.99
N LEU A 13 -12.06 -21.29 7.20
CA LEU A 13 -12.50 -21.37 5.81
C LEU A 13 -14.01 -21.12 5.65
N LEU A 14 -14.82 -21.56 6.61
CA LEU A 14 -16.26 -21.28 6.60
C LEU A 14 -16.58 -19.80 6.88
N SER A 15 -15.70 -19.08 7.58
CA SER A 15 -15.81 -17.63 7.79
C SER A 15 -15.25 -16.78 6.65
N VAL A 16 -14.58 -17.37 5.65
CA VAL A 16 -14.00 -16.66 4.48
C VAL A 16 -15.07 -16.07 3.55
N ASN A 17 -16.36 -16.37 3.76
CA ASN A 17 -17.44 -15.86 2.90
C ASN A 17 -17.70 -14.35 3.04
N SER A 18 -16.98 -13.63 3.91
CA SER A 18 -17.07 -12.17 4.05
C SER A 18 -15.97 -11.45 3.27
N TYR A 19 -16.28 -10.24 2.80
CA TYR A 19 -15.28 -9.30 2.32
C TYR A 19 -14.19 -9.07 3.39
N PRO A 20 -12.92 -8.84 3.00
CA PRO A 20 -12.36 -8.92 1.64
C PRO A 20 -11.89 -10.32 1.23
N LEU A 21 -12.10 -11.33 2.08
CA LEU A 21 -11.53 -12.67 1.91
C LEU A 21 -12.38 -13.58 1.01
N ASN A 22 -13.63 -13.21 0.72
CA ASN A 22 -14.58 -13.95 -0.11
C ASN A 22 -14.11 -14.20 -1.55
N GLU A 23 -13.11 -13.46 -2.03
CA GLU A 23 -12.49 -13.68 -3.34
C GLU A 23 -11.41 -14.77 -3.36
N LEU A 24 -10.95 -15.18 -2.17
CA LEU A 24 -9.91 -16.20 -2.04
C LEU A 24 -10.47 -17.57 -2.43
N ARG A 25 -9.81 -18.22 -3.38
CA ARG A 25 -10.19 -19.57 -3.79
C ARG A 25 -9.65 -20.58 -2.79
N ALA A 26 -10.57 -21.30 -2.15
CA ALA A 26 -10.25 -22.50 -1.39
C ALA A 26 -10.01 -23.68 -2.34
N THR A 27 -8.99 -24.47 -2.05
CA THR A 27 -8.62 -25.71 -2.74
C THR A 27 -8.59 -26.86 -1.76
N ARG A 28 -8.44 -28.09 -2.28
CA ARG A 28 -8.24 -29.29 -1.44
C ARG A 28 -6.96 -29.23 -0.58
N HIS A 29 -6.06 -28.30 -0.87
CA HIS A 29 -4.79 -28.11 -0.19
C HIS A 29 -4.74 -26.79 0.58
N GLY A 30 -5.88 -26.12 0.82
CA GLY A 30 -5.95 -24.84 1.51
C GLY A 30 -6.22 -23.67 0.56
N ILE A 31 -5.71 -22.47 0.84
CA ILE A 31 -6.08 -21.26 0.09
C ILE A 31 -5.02 -20.91 -0.95
N THR A 32 -5.44 -20.55 -2.17
CA THR A 32 -4.53 -19.94 -3.14
C THR A 32 -4.46 -18.43 -2.91
N CYS A 33 -3.40 -17.98 -2.26
CA CYS A 33 -3.02 -16.57 -2.20
C CYS A 33 -1.54 -16.41 -2.59
N LYS A 34 -1.21 -15.30 -3.25
CA LYS A 34 0.17 -15.00 -3.67
C LYS A 34 0.99 -14.42 -2.52
N TYR A 35 0.34 -13.64 -1.66
CA TYR A 35 0.94 -12.94 -0.55
C TYR A 35 0.11 -13.11 0.71
N VAL A 36 0.80 -13.07 1.85
CA VAL A 36 0.21 -12.89 3.18
C VAL A 36 0.85 -11.67 3.82
N ILE A 37 0.07 -10.88 4.57
CA ILE A 37 0.60 -9.83 5.45
C ILE A 37 0.46 -10.30 6.89
N PHE A 38 1.47 -10.02 7.71
CA PHE A 38 1.46 -10.31 9.14
C PHE A 38 2.18 -9.22 9.91
N GLU A 39 1.76 -9.02 11.15
CA GLU A 39 2.47 -8.17 12.09
C GLU A 39 3.61 -8.96 12.74
N GLY A 40 4.81 -8.40 12.77
CA GLY A 40 5.97 -9.01 13.42
C GLY A 40 5.72 -9.18 14.91
N GLN A 41 5.70 -10.42 15.39
CA GLN A 41 5.59 -10.75 16.80
C GLN A 41 6.97 -10.92 17.45
N TYR A 42 7.08 -10.53 18.72
CA TYR A 42 8.26 -10.49 19.61
C TYR A 42 9.28 -11.66 19.57
N ALA A 43 9.02 -12.77 18.88
CA ALA A 43 9.79 -14.00 18.97
C ALA A 43 10.75 -14.29 17.80
N ASP A 44 10.67 -13.59 16.66
CA ASP A 44 11.53 -13.87 15.50
C ASP A 44 12.42 -12.67 15.16
N ALA A 45 13.73 -12.83 15.31
CA ALA A 45 14.73 -11.79 15.03
C ALA A 45 14.74 -11.29 13.57
N ARG A 46 14.09 -12.03 12.66
CA ARG A 46 13.97 -11.64 11.24
C ARG A 46 12.90 -10.59 10.99
N PHE A 47 11.96 -10.42 11.93
CA PHE A 47 10.83 -9.51 11.79
C PHE A 47 10.90 -8.46 12.88
N ALA A 48 11.11 -7.21 12.46
CA ALA A 48 11.03 -6.08 13.36
C ALA A 48 9.63 -6.04 14.01
N ASN A 49 9.66 -5.80 15.32
CA ASN A 49 8.49 -5.91 16.18
C ASN A 49 7.51 -4.75 15.92
N ASN A 50 6.21 -5.01 15.99
CA ASN A 50 5.14 -4.06 15.68
C ASN A 50 5.27 -3.42 14.27
N GLN A 51 5.90 -4.13 13.33
CA GLN A 51 5.93 -3.74 11.93
C GLN A 51 5.19 -4.77 11.11
N PHE A 52 4.50 -4.31 10.07
CA PHE A 52 3.87 -5.18 9.11
C PHE A 52 4.91 -5.71 8.13
N HIS A 53 4.78 -7.00 7.81
CA HIS A 53 5.63 -7.72 6.88
C HIS A 53 4.76 -8.41 5.85
N CYS A 54 5.29 -8.55 4.64
CA CYS A 54 4.66 -9.33 3.59
C CYS A 54 5.59 -10.45 3.13
N ALA A 55 5.02 -11.63 2.91
CA ALA A 55 5.77 -12.76 2.40
C ALA A 55 4.94 -13.61 1.45
N ARG A 56 5.62 -14.42 0.65
CA ARG A 56 4.96 -15.40 -0.22
C ARG A 56 4.74 -16.68 0.58
N PRO A 57 3.51 -17.25 0.62
CA PRO A 57 3.25 -18.47 1.39
C PRO A 57 4.18 -19.64 1.06
N MET A 58 4.69 -19.71 -0.17
CA MET A 58 5.63 -20.74 -0.62
C MET A 58 7.02 -20.67 0.03
N GLU A 59 7.35 -19.57 0.70
CA GLU A 59 8.60 -19.42 1.47
C GLU A 59 8.53 -20.17 2.81
N PHE A 60 7.35 -20.64 3.21
CA PHE A 60 7.12 -21.38 4.44
C PHE A 60 6.54 -22.76 4.15
N ALA A 61 6.69 -23.68 5.10
CA ALA A 61 5.96 -24.93 5.05
C ALA A 61 4.45 -24.65 5.20
N TRP A 62 3.63 -25.21 4.31
CA TRP A 62 2.20 -24.87 4.21
C TRP A 62 1.42 -24.99 5.53
N HIS A 63 1.69 -26.02 6.34
CA HIS A 63 1.05 -26.21 7.64
C HIS A 63 1.33 -25.08 8.65
N ILE A 64 2.45 -24.37 8.50
CA ILE A 64 2.79 -23.19 9.31
C ILE A 64 1.88 -22.02 8.88
N VAL A 65 1.74 -21.80 7.57
CA VAL A 65 0.87 -20.76 7.02
C VAL A 65 -0.58 -20.99 7.44
N GLU A 66 -1.10 -22.22 7.28
CA GLU A 66 -2.47 -22.57 7.73
C GLU A 66 -2.67 -22.28 9.22
N LYS A 67 -1.68 -22.65 10.04
CA LYS A 67 -1.73 -22.39 11.47
C LYS A 67 -1.77 -20.89 11.76
N MET A 68 -0.89 -20.10 11.14
CA MET A 68 -0.84 -18.65 11.31
C MET A 68 -2.16 -18.00 10.89
N ILE A 69 -2.71 -18.35 9.72
CA ILE A 69 -4.01 -17.84 9.26
C ILE A 69 -5.11 -18.21 10.25
N SER A 70 -5.20 -19.48 10.65
CA SER A 70 -6.27 -19.95 11.55
C SER A 70 -6.20 -19.35 12.96
N GLN A 71 -5.04 -18.84 13.36
CA GLN A 71 -4.79 -18.16 14.63
C GLN A 71 -4.90 -16.64 14.52
N GLY A 72 -5.16 -16.10 13.33
CA GLY A 72 -5.18 -14.65 13.07
C GLY A 72 -3.80 -14.00 13.06
N GLY A 73 -2.73 -14.79 13.03
CA GLY A 73 -1.34 -14.28 13.00
C GLY A 73 -0.89 -13.80 11.62
N CYS A 74 -1.60 -14.15 10.55
CA CYS A 74 -1.40 -13.56 9.23
C CYS A 74 -2.70 -13.53 8.43
N LYS A 75 -2.76 -12.62 7.46
CA LYS A 75 -3.92 -12.42 6.59
C LYS A 75 -3.54 -12.65 5.12
N PRO A 76 -4.26 -13.53 4.41
CA PRO A 76 -4.05 -13.73 2.97
C PRO A 76 -4.56 -12.54 2.18
N LEU A 77 -3.80 -12.12 1.17
CA LEU A 77 -4.20 -11.00 0.30
C LEU A 77 -5.15 -11.46 -0.81
N PRO A 78 -6.30 -10.79 -0.98
CA PRO A 78 -7.20 -10.99 -2.11
C PRO A 78 -6.54 -10.63 -3.44
N PRO A 79 -7.02 -11.20 -4.56
CA PRO A 79 -6.51 -10.93 -5.90
C PRO A 79 -6.39 -9.44 -6.25
N ASP A 80 -7.37 -8.61 -5.86
CA ASP A 80 -7.35 -7.19 -6.19
C ASP A 80 -6.23 -6.38 -5.51
N MET A 81 -5.69 -6.86 -4.40
CA MET A 81 -4.54 -6.25 -3.71
C MET A 81 -3.19 -6.81 -4.19
N THR A 82 -3.18 -7.93 -4.92
CA THR A 82 -1.91 -8.59 -5.31
C THR A 82 -1.06 -7.75 -6.26
N GLY A 83 -1.68 -6.96 -7.14
CA GLY A 83 -0.96 -6.10 -8.07
C GLY A 83 -0.19 -4.97 -7.37
N ILE A 84 -0.68 -4.53 -6.21
CA ILE A 84 0.01 -3.56 -5.35
C ILE A 84 1.27 -4.22 -4.80
N MET A 85 1.12 -5.40 -4.19
CA MET A 85 2.26 -6.09 -3.59
C MET A 85 3.29 -6.57 -4.60
N ASP A 86 2.91 -6.89 -5.82
CA ASP A 86 3.86 -7.18 -6.89
C ASP A 86 4.81 -6.00 -7.13
N TYR A 87 4.28 -4.79 -7.24
CA TYR A 87 5.08 -3.59 -7.39
C TYR A 87 5.87 -3.27 -6.11
N MET A 88 5.24 -3.36 -4.93
CA MET A 88 5.90 -3.00 -3.68
C MET A 88 7.07 -3.93 -3.35
N TYR A 89 6.92 -5.22 -3.62
CA TYR A 89 7.95 -6.23 -3.36
C TYR A 89 9.15 -6.07 -4.32
N GLU A 90 8.91 -5.66 -5.57
CA GLU A 90 9.97 -5.46 -6.56
C GLU A 90 10.69 -4.12 -6.40
N LEU A 91 9.92 -3.03 -6.26
CA LEU A 91 10.42 -1.66 -6.35
C LEU A 91 10.10 -0.80 -5.13
N GLY A 92 9.01 -1.07 -4.42
CA GLY A 92 8.53 -0.23 -3.32
C GLY A 92 9.58 0.00 -2.22
N LEU A 93 10.22 -1.07 -1.76
CA LEU A 93 11.25 -0.98 -0.71
C LEU A 93 12.48 -0.18 -1.15
N GLN A 94 12.88 -0.29 -2.42
CA GLN A 94 14.01 0.46 -2.97
C GLN A 94 13.68 1.96 -3.12
N LYS A 95 12.41 2.26 -3.40
CA LYS A 95 11.92 3.61 -3.66
C LYS A 95 11.72 4.41 -2.37
N SER A 96 10.98 3.86 -1.41
CA SER A 96 10.81 4.44 -0.08
C SER A 96 10.43 3.34 0.91
N PRO A 97 11.32 2.97 1.85
CA PRO A 97 11.00 2.02 2.91
C PRO A 97 9.83 2.48 3.79
N LYS A 98 9.68 3.79 3.98
CA LYS A 98 8.59 4.40 4.75
C LYS A 98 7.26 4.19 4.03
N TRP A 99 7.20 4.53 2.74
CA TRP A 99 6.03 4.26 1.90
C TRP A 99 5.68 2.76 1.86
N TYR A 100 6.68 1.88 1.73
CA TYR A 100 6.48 0.43 1.80
C TYR A 100 5.80 0.00 3.10
N SER A 101 6.29 0.49 4.24
CA SER A 101 5.67 0.22 5.55
C SER A 101 4.24 0.77 5.63
N THR A 102 3.99 1.98 5.10
CA THR A 102 2.65 2.59 5.09
C THR A 102 1.67 1.75 4.28
N VAL A 103 2.05 1.33 3.06
CA VAL A 103 1.19 0.48 2.21
C VAL A 103 0.86 -0.84 2.91
N LEU A 104 1.83 -1.46 3.60
CA LEU A 104 1.54 -2.68 4.35
C LEU A 104 0.53 -2.46 5.50
N SER A 105 0.64 -1.35 6.23
CA SER A 105 -0.33 -0.98 7.28
C SER A 105 -1.71 -0.77 6.68
N THR A 106 -1.81 0.05 5.64
CA THR A 106 -3.06 0.35 4.93
C THR A 106 -3.74 -0.92 4.44
N LEU A 107 -3.00 -1.81 3.76
CA LEU A 107 -3.58 -3.08 3.30
C LEU A 107 -4.00 -3.97 4.46
N TYR A 108 -3.23 -4.03 5.56
CA TYR A 108 -3.61 -4.83 6.72
C TYR A 108 -4.90 -4.34 7.38
N GLU A 109 -5.04 -3.02 7.53
CA GLU A 109 -6.23 -2.34 8.06
C GLU A 109 -7.44 -2.60 7.16
N MET A 110 -7.31 -2.47 5.84
CA MET A 110 -8.38 -2.81 4.89
C MET A 110 -8.81 -4.29 4.98
N LEU A 111 -7.90 -5.19 5.37
CA LEU A 111 -8.24 -6.60 5.64
C LEU A 111 -8.93 -6.84 6.99
N GLU A 112 -9.00 -5.84 7.88
CA GLU A 112 -9.85 -5.83 9.08
C GLU A 112 -11.27 -5.31 8.77
N GLU A 113 -11.43 -4.52 7.72
CA GLU A 113 -12.70 -3.89 7.40
C GLU A 113 -13.74 -4.88 6.83
N THR A 114 -15.00 -4.65 7.19
CA THR A 114 -16.13 -5.47 6.72
C THR A 114 -16.82 -4.89 5.49
N GLN A 115 -16.51 -3.63 5.15
CA GLN A 115 -17.16 -2.94 4.04
C GLN A 115 -16.35 -3.10 2.76
N PRO A 116 -16.99 -3.42 1.62
CA PRO A 116 -16.30 -3.49 0.35
C PRO A 116 -15.71 -2.14 -0.05
N CYS A 117 -14.40 -2.08 -0.27
CA CYS A 117 -13.72 -0.96 -0.93
C CYS A 117 -13.59 -1.24 -2.42
N GLU A 118 -13.78 -0.22 -3.26
CA GLU A 118 -13.47 -0.37 -4.67
C GLU A 118 -11.95 -0.48 -4.86
N ARG A 119 -11.51 -1.27 -5.84
CA ARG A 119 -10.09 -1.39 -6.19
C ARG A 119 -9.42 -0.05 -6.47
N LYS A 120 -10.17 0.90 -7.02
CA LYS A 120 -9.71 2.28 -7.25
C LYS A 120 -9.27 2.92 -5.94
N ASP A 121 -10.12 2.87 -4.92
CA ASP A 121 -9.88 3.50 -3.63
C ASP A 121 -8.67 2.86 -2.93
N ILE A 122 -8.56 1.53 -3.00
CA ILE A 122 -7.39 0.80 -2.47
C ILE A 122 -6.10 1.29 -3.13
N PHE A 123 -6.11 1.44 -4.47
CA PHE A 123 -4.94 1.87 -5.22
C PHE A 123 -4.56 3.32 -4.88
N ILE A 124 -5.55 4.21 -4.85
CA ILE A 124 -5.35 5.63 -4.55
C ILE A 124 -4.84 5.80 -3.12
N GLU A 125 -5.42 5.12 -2.13
CA GLU A 125 -4.99 5.19 -0.73
C GLU A 125 -3.54 4.72 -0.56
N CYS A 126 -3.16 3.65 -1.25
CA CYS A 126 -1.78 3.16 -1.23
C CYS A 126 -0.78 4.15 -1.87
N ILE A 127 -1.21 4.93 -2.88
CA ILE A 127 -0.34 5.92 -3.56
C ILE A 127 -0.32 7.25 -2.80
N TYR A 128 -1.38 7.58 -2.07
CA TYR A 128 -1.52 8.83 -1.30
C TYR A 128 -0.29 9.09 -0.42
N GLY A 129 0.19 8.05 0.29
CA GLY A 129 1.38 8.13 1.13
C GLY A 129 2.66 8.52 0.36
N LEU A 130 2.83 8.01 -0.86
CA LEU A 130 3.97 8.36 -1.72
C LEU A 130 3.91 9.82 -2.17
N VAL A 131 2.75 10.26 -2.65
CA VAL A 131 2.56 11.63 -3.14
C VAL A 131 2.78 12.63 -2.01
N ARG A 132 2.25 12.33 -0.83
CA ARG A 132 2.52 13.14 0.36
C ARG A 132 4.01 13.20 0.70
N GLU A 133 4.73 12.08 0.63
CA GLU A 133 6.19 12.09 0.81
C GLU A 133 6.89 12.96 -0.24
N MET A 134 6.51 12.86 -1.52
CA MET A 134 7.10 13.67 -2.58
C MET A 134 6.91 15.18 -2.38
N ILE A 135 5.73 15.61 -1.93
CA ILE A 135 5.46 17.03 -1.64
C ILE A 135 6.30 17.50 -0.45
N MET A 136 6.34 16.70 0.62
CA MET A 136 7.07 17.02 1.86
C MET A 136 8.59 16.98 1.69
N ASP A 137 9.10 16.12 0.81
CA ASP A 137 10.53 15.95 0.52
C ASP A 137 10.99 16.83 -0.66
N SER A 138 10.09 17.64 -1.21
CA SER A 138 10.44 18.60 -2.27
C SER A 138 11.45 19.64 -1.76
N SER A 139 12.12 20.35 -2.66
CA SER A 139 13.09 21.39 -2.27
C SER A 139 12.43 22.70 -1.81
N TYR A 140 11.11 22.71 -1.66
CA TYR A 140 10.30 23.90 -1.45
C TYR A 140 9.56 23.86 -0.12
N ASP A 141 9.50 25.01 0.55
CA ASP A 141 8.64 25.23 1.71
C ASP A 141 7.19 25.36 1.25
N PHE A 142 6.51 24.23 1.09
CA PHE A 142 5.06 24.23 0.97
C PHE A 142 4.44 24.57 2.33
N ASP A 143 3.60 25.60 2.38
CA ASP A 143 2.73 25.74 3.53
C ASP A 143 1.70 24.58 3.56
N SER A 144 1.08 24.35 4.71
CA SER A 144 0.14 23.23 4.88
C SER A 144 -1.06 23.29 3.93
N ASN A 145 -1.46 24.48 3.48
CA ASN A 145 -2.59 24.65 2.57
C ASN A 145 -2.18 24.37 1.13
N GLU A 146 -1.01 24.84 0.69
CA GLU A 146 -0.49 24.61 -0.66
C GLU A 146 -0.26 23.12 -0.90
N GLY A 147 0.38 22.43 0.05
CA GLY A 147 0.54 20.97 -0.01
C GLY A 147 -0.81 20.24 -0.08
N GLN A 148 -1.81 20.70 0.68
CA GLN A 148 -3.15 20.12 0.64
C GLN A 148 -3.86 20.36 -0.70
N ILE A 149 -3.75 21.57 -1.27
CA ILE A 149 -4.32 21.89 -2.58
C ILE A 149 -3.72 20.99 -3.66
N LEU A 150 -2.40 20.78 -3.62
CA LEU A 150 -1.73 19.88 -4.56
C LEU A 150 -2.17 18.42 -4.39
N MET A 151 -2.34 17.95 -3.14
CA MET A 151 -2.90 16.63 -2.86
C MET A 151 -4.34 16.49 -3.40
N ASP A 152 -5.19 17.49 -3.21
CA ASP A 152 -6.57 17.48 -3.70
C ASP A 152 -6.63 17.47 -5.23
N ALA A 153 -5.77 18.28 -5.88
CA ALA A 153 -5.64 18.32 -7.33
C ALA A 153 -5.16 16.96 -7.89
N TRP A 154 -4.12 16.38 -7.27
CA TRP A 154 -3.64 15.05 -7.62
C TRP A 154 -4.72 13.99 -7.45
N HIS A 155 -5.46 14.01 -6.34
CA HIS A 155 -6.52 13.04 -6.07
C HIS A 155 -7.64 13.12 -7.12
N GLY A 156 -8.08 14.34 -7.46
CA GLY A 156 -9.04 14.57 -8.53
C GLY A 156 -8.56 14.08 -9.89
N TYR A 157 -7.29 14.38 -10.23
CA TYR A 157 -6.64 13.90 -11.44
C TYR A 157 -6.59 12.36 -11.50
N CYS A 158 -6.10 11.72 -10.45
CA CYS A 158 -6.00 10.25 -10.37
C CYS A 158 -7.37 9.57 -10.47
N CYS A 159 -8.37 10.08 -9.75
CA CYS A 159 -9.75 9.56 -9.84
C CYS A 159 -10.28 9.63 -11.27
N HIS A 160 -10.22 10.81 -11.89
CA HIS A 160 -10.69 11.02 -13.26
C HIS A 160 -9.95 10.12 -14.24
N TRP A 161 -8.63 10.02 -14.09
CA TRP A 161 -7.79 9.30 -15.01
C TRP A 161 -7.98 7.78 -14.90
N TYR A 162 -8.19 7.24 -13.69
CA TYR A 162 -8.54 5.84 -13.45
C TYR A 162 -9.87 5.46 -14.10
N ASP A 163 -10.90 6.29 -13.91
CA ASP A 163 -12.25 6.04 -14.40
C ASP A 163 -12.30 6.10 -15.95
N TYR A 164 -11.54 6.99 -16.58
CA TYR A 164 -11.56 7.18 -18.03
C TYR A 164 -10.77 6.11 -18.82
N ASN A 165 -9.71 5.55 -18.24
CA ASN A 165 -8.74 4.73 -18.98
C ASN A 165 -8.78 3.23 -18.65
N ASN A 166 -9.85 2.74 -18.01
CA ASN A 166 -10.09 1.32 -17.76
C ASN A 166 -8.97 0.57 -16.99
N LYS A 167 -8.86 0.82 -15.68
CA LYS A 167 -8.30 -0.11 -14.69
C LYS A 167 -6.83 -0.49 -14.92
N PHE A 168 -5.95 0.51 -14.93
CA PHE A 168 -4.51 0.32 -15.05
C PHE A 168 -3.90 -0.56 -13.94
N SER A 169 -2.70 -1.08 -14.21
CA SER A 169 -1.87 -1.68 -13.17
C SER A 169 -1.47 -0.62 -12.14
N PHE A 170 -1.23 -1.07 -10.91
CA PHE A 170 -0.78 -0.20 -9.82
C PHE A 170 0.48 0.60 -10.21
N GLN A 171 1.42 -0.05 -10.91
CA GLN A 171 2.64 0.57 -11.42
C GLN A 171 2.36 1.82 -12.28
N VAL A 172 1.39 1.76 -13.20
CA VAL A 172 1.09 2.87 -14.10
C VAL A 172 0.54 4.06 -13.32
N LEU A 173 -0.35 3.82 -12.35
CA LEU A 173 -0.85 4.89 -11.48
C LEU A 173 0.24 5.52 -10.64
N VAL A 174 1.17 4.71 -10.12
CA VAL A 174 2.34 5.24 -9.40
C VAL A 174 3.15 6.16 -10.31
N SER A 175 3.57 5.70 -11.49
CA SER A 175 4.38 6.51 -12.39
C SER A 175 3.72 7.83 -12.76
N MET A 176 2.41 7.81 -12.97
CA MET A 176 1.66 9.00 -13.39
C MET A 176 1.36 9.95 -12.25
N SER A 177 1.18 9.43 -11.04
CA SER A 177 1.12 10.24 -9.83
C SER A 177 2.41 11.02 -9.63
N GLN A 178 3.56 10.38 -9.90
CA GLN A 178 4.84 11.07 -9.82
C GLN A 178 4.97 12.16 -10.87
N SER A 179 4.71 11.83 -12.15
CA SER A 179 4.75 12.83 -13.22
C SER A 179 3.84 14.01 -12.94
N PHE A 180 2.62 13.78 -12.45
CA PHE A 180 1.72 14.86 -12.06
C PHE A 180 2.33 15.78 -10.99
N VAL A 181 2.90 15.21 -9.93
CA VAL A 181 3.49 15.99 -8.84
C VAL A 181 4.70 16.76 -9.33
N ASP A 182 5.59 16.10 -10.08
CA ASP A 182 6.81 16.72 -10.63
C ASP A 182 6.44 17.90 -11.55
N ASP A 183 5.51 17.69 -12.48
CA ASP A 183 5.04 18.72 -13.42
C ASP A 183 4.39 19.90 -12.67
N CYS A 184 3.55 19.63 -11.66
CA CYS A 184 2.90 20.68 -10.87
C CYS A 184 3.90 21.47 -10.03
N ILE A 185 4.91 20.82 -9.45
CA ILE A 185 5.97 21.51 -8.70
C ILE A 185 6.80 22.38 -9.65
N GLU A 186 7.16 21.88 -10.84
CA GLU A 186 7.88 22.66 -11.85
C GLU A 186 7.07 23.88 -12.33
N ASP A 187 5.77 23.71 -12.59
CA ASP A 187 4.89 24.81 -12.99
C ASP A 187 4.76 25.87 -11.89
N LEU A 188 4.62 25.46 -10.63
CA LEU A 188 4.53 26.39 -9.50
C LEU A 188 5.85 27.16 -9.28
N ASP A 189 7.00 26.51 -9.47
CA ASP A 189 8.32 27.16 -9.42
C ASP A 189 8.48 28.17 -10.56
N ASN A 190 8.14 27.79 -11.79
CA ASN A 190 8.20 28.66 -12.96
C ASN A 190 7.30 29.91 -12.82
N LEU A 191 6.20 29.79 -12.09
CA LEU A 191 5.29 30.90 -11.79
C LEU A 191 5.75 31.76 -10.58
N GLY A 192 6.80 31.34 -9.87
CA GLY A 192 7.35 32.03 -8.71
C GLY A 192 6.50 31.89 -7.45
N PHE A 193 5.68 30.85 -7.36
CA PHE A 193 4.84 30.57 -6.18
C PHE A 193 5.59 29.81 -5.09
N LEU A 194 6.69 29.11 -5.43
CA LEU A 194 7.42 28.29 -4.47
C LEU A 194 8.62 29.04 -3.87
N GLN A 195 8.83 28.88 -2.56
CA GLN A 195 10.04 29.34 -1.88
C GLN A 195 10.98 28.15 -1.61
N PRO A 196 12.24 28.18 -2.06
CA PRO A 196 13.17 27.11 -1.75
C PRO A 196 13.59 27.13 -0.27
N HIS A 197 13.76 25.96 0.33
CA HIS A 197 14.08 25.77 1.77
C HIS A 197 15.27 26.59 2.32
N ASN A 198 16.16 27.08 1.43
CA ASN A 198 17.37 27.82 1.79
C ASN A 198 17.34 29.28 1.32
N ALA A 199 16.18 29.86 1.02
CA ALA A 199 16.02 31.30 0.84
C ALA A 199 16.16 32.05 2.19
N VAL A 200 17.30 31.88 2.87
CA VAL A 200 17.71 32.74 3.97
C VAL A 200 17.78 34.15 3.41
N HIS A 201 16.89 35.01 3.89
CA HIS A 201 16.85 36.45 3.63
C HIS A 201 18.25 37.07 3.62
N CYS A 202 18.84 37.19 2.44
CA CYS A 202 19.93 38.13 2.17
C CYS A 202 19.28 39.46 1.75
N GLY A 203 18.74 40.20 2.73
CA GLY A 203 18.19 41.55 2.56
C GLY A 203 17.26 41.87 3.72
N ASN A 204 17.45 42.88 4.56
CA ASN A 204 18.18 44.12 4.41
C ASN A 204 18.72 44.57 5.78
N PHE A 205 20.04 44.74 5.91
CA PHE A 205 20.59 45.76 6.78
C PHE A 205 20.94 46.96 5.88
N MET A 206 20.03 47.94 5.83
CA MET A 206 20.37 49.33 5.52
C MET A 206 20.16 50.15 6.78
#